data_AF-A0AAN6Q0Z0-F1
#
_entry.id   AF-A0AAN6Q0Z0-F1
#
_cell.length_a   1.000
_cell.length_b   1.000
_cell.length_c   1.000
_cell.angle_alpha   90.00
_cell.angle_beta   90.00
_cell.angle_gamma   90.00
#
_symmetry.space_group_name_H-M   'P 1'
#
loop_
_entity.id
_entity.type
_entity.pdbx_description
1 polymer ?
#
loop_
_entity_poly.entity_id
_entity_poly.type
_entity_poly.pdbx_seq_one_letter_code
_entity_poly.pdbx_strand_id
1 'polypeptide(L)'
;MMREVGERLAGWQAGGGGRGDGRSLFSVLYSDIGKTFYARHGWAAFESSHLAFKPVEEGLAERQVARAIGYHDMAELCAVDERLLRADLARRGGGKTHVALLPELDALLWHLMREDYMTKSIFGRTPTVRGAVAGEPGKRVWAVWMRGYYGGLKKKQGNTLHILRVVVEDPEQPDEELVDGFRSIVQIAQHEAAEWKTQDVQMWNPTPKLKGLVEKCGIESEFVNRDKDSIASLRWYGEEPTAELDWVANEKYAWC
;
A
#
# COMPACT_ATOMS: atom_id res chain seq x y z
N MET A 1 14.20 20.14 -17.95
CA MET A 1 13.88 19.84 -16.54
C MET A 1 13.48 18.38 -16.29
N MET A 2 12.25 17.88 -16.52
CA MET A 2 11.89 16.51 -16.10
C MET A 2 12.71 15.39 -16.74
N ARG A 3 13.11 15.55 -18.02
CA ARG A 3 14.02 14.63 -18.69
C ARG A 3 15.37 14.53 -17.95
N GLU A 4 15.98 15.67 -17.63
CA GLU A 4 17.26 15.78 -16.92
C GLU A 4 17.16 15.20 -15.51
N VAL A 5 16.05 15.43 -14.81
CA VAL A 5 15.79 14.81 -13.50
C VAL A 5 15.84 13.30 -13.60
N GLY A 6 15.14 12.70 -14.57
CA GLY A 6 15.10 11.25 -14.69
C GLY A 6 16.42 10.64 -15.15
N GLU A 7 17.23 11.36 -15.93
CA GLU A 7 18.61 10.97 -16.24
C GLU A 7 19.50 11.07 -14.99
N ARG A 8 19.33 12.10 -14.16
CA ARG A 8 20.09 12.27 -12.92
C ARG A 8 19.79 11.20 -11.88
N LEU A 9 18.53 10.78 -11.75
CA LEU A 9 18.08 9.78 -10.78
C LEU A 9 18.67 8.39 -11.03
N ALA A 10 19.13 8.08 -12.25
CA ALA A 10 19.75 6.79 -12.56
C ALA A 10 21.03 6.52 -11.74
N GLY A 11 21.74 7.57 -11.31
CA GLY A 11 22.94 7.46 -10.46
C GLY A 11 22.87 8.27 -9.17
N TRP A 12 21.66 8.72 -8.78
CA TRP A 12 21.48 9.51 -7.57
C TRP A 12 21.32 8.60 -6.35
N GLN A 13 22.15 8.79 -5.32
CA GLN A 13 22.14 8.01 -4.08
C GLN A 13 22.26 6.48 -4.25
N ALA A 14 22.61 6.00 -5.43
CA ALA A 14 22.99 4.62 -5.69
C ALA A 14 24.38 4.37 -5.07
N GLY A 15 24.43 4.11 -3.76
CA GLY A 15 25.67 3.86 -3.04
C GLY A 15 26.49 2.72 -3.68
N GLY A 16 27.82 2.84 -3.68
CA GLY A 16 28.74 1.87 -4.29
C GLY A 16 28.90 0.52 -3.54
N GLY A 17 27.90 0.09 -2.78
CA GLY A 17 28.00 -1.04 -1.82
C GLY A 17 27.21 -2.30 -2.18
N GLY A 18 26.44 -2.33 -3.27
CA GLY A 18 25.74 -3.52 -3.76
C GLY A 18 26.37 -4.05 -5.04
N ARG A 19 26.12 -5.30 -5.41
CA ARG A 19 26.66 -6.02 -6.60
C ARG A 19 26.27 -5.41 -7.99
N GLY A 20 25.97 -4.12 -8.05
CA GLY A 20 25.69 -3.35 -9.26
C GLY A 20 26.71 -2.24 -9.46
N ASP A 21 26.74 -1.67 -10.65
CA ASP A 21 27.67 -0.61 -11.09
C ASP A 21 27.42 0.78 -10.47
N GLY A 22 26.75 0.85 -9.31
CA GLY A 22 26.38 2.11 -8.68
C GLY A 22 25.23 2.84 -9.38
N ARG A 23 24.35 2.13 -10.10
CA ARG A 23 23.11 2.68 -10.68
C ARG A 23 21.85 2.16 -9.98
N SER A 24 20.83 3.02 -9.93
CA SER A 24 19.47 2.66 -9.54
C SER A 24 18.83 1.78 -10.61
N LEU A 25 18.06 0.76 -10.22
CA LEU A 25 17.34 -0.11 -11.16
C LEU A 25 16.18 0.62 -11.85
N PHE A 26 15.45 1.43 -11.08
CA PHE A 26 14.34 2.25 -11.55
C PHE A 26 14.10 3.43 -10.62
N SER A 27 13.28 4.38 -11.06
CA SER A 27 12.72 5.43 -10.21
C SER A 27 11.20 5.47 -10.36
N VAL A 28 10.51 5.95 -9.33
CA VAL A 28 9.04 6.06 -9.33
C VAL A 28 8.60 7.46 -8.96
N LEU A 29 7.40 7.81 -9.39
CA LEU A 29 6.68 8.99 -8.95
C LEU A 29 5.17 8.73 -8.99
N TYR A 30 4.40 9.60 -8.35
CA TYR A 30 2.94 9.53 -8.34
C TYR A 30 2.38 10.81 -8.96
N SER A 31 1.80 10.69 -10.15
CA SER A 31 1.35 11.85 -10.93
C SER A 31 -0.04 12.31 -10.52
N ASP A 32 -0.14 13.57 -10.09
CA ASP A 32 -1.42 14.27 -9.87
C ASP A 32 -1.88 15.10 -11.10
N ILE A 33 -1.27 14.85 -12.26
CA ILE A 33 -1.61 15.51 -13.54
C ILE A 33 -1.92 14.49 -14.65
N GLY A 34 -2.34 13.29 -14.24
CA GLY A 34 -2.72 12.19 -15.11
C GLY A 34 -1.56 11.37 -15.69
N LYS A 35 -1.90 10.46 -16.63
CA LYS A 35 -1.02 9.37 -17.11
C LYS A 35 0.01 9.79 -18.17
N THR A 36 -0.16 10.94 -18.81
CA THR A 36 0.54 11.26 -20.07
C THR A 36 1.78 12.13 -19.89
N PHE A 37 1.77 13.08 -18.95
CA PHE A 37 2.85 14.06 -18.81
C PHE A 37 4.19 13.40 -18.50
N TYR A 38 4.27 12.60 -17.44
CA TYR A 38 5.51 11.95 -17.03
C TYR A 38 5.90 10.77 -17.92
N ALA A 39 4.94 10.11 -18.57
CA ALA A 39 5.20 9.07 -19.56
C ALA A 39 6.05 9.58 -20.73
N ARG A 40 5.82 10.81 -21.20
CA ARG A 40 6.65 11.46 -22.22
C ARG A 40 8.09 11.72 -21.75
N HIS A 41 8.35 11.62 -20.46
CA HIS A 41 9.66 11.78 -19.84
C HIS A 41 10.23 10.46 -19.29
N GLY A 42 9.65 9.32 -19.68
CA GLY A 42 10.17 7.98 -19.37
C GLY A 42 9.56 7.31 -18.14
N TRP A 43 8.71 7.99 -17.37
CA TRP A 43 7.95 7.35 -16.29
C TRP A 43 6.60 6.86 -16.82
N ALA A 44 6.58 5.62 -17.30
CA ALA A 44 5.36 4.99 -17.79
C ALA A 44 4.35 4.81 -16.65
N ALA A 45 3.07 5.03 -16.93
CA ALA A 45 2.00 4.83 -15.96
C ALA A 45 1.71 3.34 -15.78
N PHE A 46 1.59 2.91 -14.52
CA PHE A 46 1.22 1.56 -14.09
C PHE A 46 -0.22 1.53 -13.56
N GLU A 47 -0.69 0.33 -13.18
CA GLU A 47 -2.00 0.17 -12.57
C GLU A 47 -2.18 1.13 -11.39
N SER A 48 -3.29 1.86 -11.43
CA SER A 48 -3.65 2.87 -10.44
C SER A 48 -5.11 2.70 -10.07
N SER A 49 -5.48 1.49 -9.65
CA SER A 49 -6.82 1.17 -9.16
C SER A 49 -6.86 1.17 -7.63
N HIS A 50 -8.06 1.27 -7.05
CA HIS A 50 -8.27 0.97 -5.64
C HIS A 50 -9.68 0.44 -5.39
N LEU A 51 -9.82 -0.29 -4.28
CA LEU A 51 -11.12 -0.58 -3.66
C LEU A 51 -11.38 0.44 -2.55
N ALA A 52 -12.60 0.97 -2.49
CA ALA A 52 -13.04 1.91 -1.48
C ALA A 52 -14.13 1.30 -0.60
N PHE A 53 -13.98 1.42 0.72
CA PHE A 53 -14.98 1.02 1.71
C PHE A 53 -15.48 2.25 2.47
N LYS A 54 -16.76 2.23 2.88
CA LYS A 54 -17.35 3.33 3.66
C LYS A 54 -17.00 3.20 5.15
N PRO A 55 -16.76 4.31 5.87
CA PRO A 55 -16.64 4.29 7.32
C PRO A 55 -17.92 3.79 7.99
N VAL A 56 -17.80 3.17 9.16
CA VAL A 56 -18.94 2.65 9.94
C VAL A 56 -18.81 3.11 11.40
N GLU A 57 -19.78 3.89 11.88
CA GLU A 57 -19.77 4.50 13.23
C GLU A 57 -20.26 3.52 14.34
N GLU A 58 -21.18 2.61 14.02
CA GLU A 58 -21.79 1.67 14.99
C GLU A 58 -21.93 0.25 14.42
N GLY A 59 -21.70 -0.76 15.27
CA GLY A 59 -22.06 -2.16 15.00
C GLY A 59 -20.88 -3.16 14.95
N LEU A 60 -20.23 -3.45 16.08
CA LEU A 60 -19.52 -4.73 16.22
C LEU A 60 -20.56 -5.82 16.52
N ALA A 61 -21.30 -6.26 15.50
CA ALA A 61 -22.29 -7.33 15.63
C ALA A 61 -21.76 -8.72 15.26
N GLU A 62 -20.47 -8.85 14.89
CA GLU A 62 -19.83 -10.15 14.66
C GLU A 62 -18.53 -10.29 15.44
N ARG A 63 -18.14 -11.55 15.68
CA ARG A 63 -16.95 -11.95 16.43
C ARG A 63 -15.70 -11.30 15.83
N GLN A 64 -15.16 -10.30 16.51
CA GLN A 64 -13.90 -9.67 16.13
C GLN A 64 -12.76 -10.67 16.35
N VAL A 65 -12.26 -11.27 15.27
CA VAL A 65 -11.16 -12.25 15.29
C VAL A 65 -9.79 -11.63 15.04
N ALA A 66 -9.74 -10.44 14.43
CA ALA A 66 -8.52 -9.67 14.25
C ALA A 66 -8.21 -8.84 15.50
N ARG A 67 -6.93 -8.72 15.85
CA ARG A 67 -6.44 -7.78 16.85
C ARG A 67 -5.90 -6.52 16.17
N ALA A 68 -6.06 -5.37 16.83
CA ALA A 68 -5.37 -4.15 16.42
C ALA A 68 -3.85 -4.31 16.52
N ILE A 69 -3.12 -3.65 15.63
CA ILE A 69 -1.66 -3.53 15.69
C ILE A 69 -1.24 -2.08 15.89
N GLY A 70 -0.13 -1.88 16.61
CA GLY A 70 0.51 -0.59 16.85
C GLY A 70 1.99 -0.61 16.47
N TYR A 71 2.74 0.41 16.89
CA TYR A 71 4.17 0.54 16.55
C TYR A 71 5.02 -0.67 16.96
N HIS A 72 4.69 -1.32 18.08
CA HIS A 72 5.46 -2.45 18.60
C HIS A 72 5.36 -3.72 17.74
N ASP A 73 4.32 -3.85 16.91
CA ASP A 73 4.15 -4.97 15.99
C ASP A 73 4.93 -4.79 14.67
N MET A 74 5.24 -3.53 14.30
CA MET A 74 5.70 -3.20 12.95
C MET A 74 7.02 -3.89 12.57
N ALA A 75 7.98 -3.93 13.48
CA ALA A 75 9.30 -4.50 13.19
C ALA A 75 9.23 -5.97 12.78
N GLU A 76 8.41 -6.76 13.47
CA GLU A 76 8.22 -8.18 13.17
C GLU A 76 7.44 -8.37 11.88
N LEU A 77 6.33 -7.67 11.70
CA LEU A 77 5.49 -7.76 10.51
C LEU A 77 6.24 -7.35 9.23
N CYS A 78 7.00 -6.26 9.27
CA CYS A 78 7.81 -5.81 8.12
C CYS A 78 8.90 -6.83 7.77
N ALA A 79 9.56 -7.41 8.76
CA ALA A 79 10.59 -8.43 8.52
C ALA A 79 10.00 -9.70 7.88
N VAL A 80 8.78 -10.08 8.26
CA VAL A 80 8.06 -11.19 7.63
C VAL A 80 7.64 -10.85 6.20
N ASP A 81 7.05 -9.66 5.98
CA ASP A 81 6.64 -9.22 4.63
C ASP A 81 7.82 -9.14 3.67
N GLU A 82 8.94 -8.54 4.08
CA GLU A 82 10.13 -8.45 3.25
C GLU A 82 10.63 -9.84 2.83
N ARG A 83 10.69 -10.79 3.78
CA ARG A 83 11.08 -12.17 3.48
C ARG A 83 10.12 -12.82 2.49
N LEU A 84 8.83 -12.66 2.67
CA LEU A 84 7.80 -13.23 1.79
C LEU A 84 7.85 -12.62 0.39
N LEU A 85 7.96 -11.29 0.28
CA LEU A 85 8.05 -10.60 -1.00
C LEU A 85 9.33 -10.98 -1.76
N ARG A 86 10.48 -11.10 -1.08
CA ARG A 86 11.72 -11.59 -1.70
C ARG A 86 11.58 -13.03 -2.19
N ALA A 87 10.95 -13.90 -1.40
CA ALA A 87 10.71 -15.29 -1.81
C ALA A 87 9.73 -15.38 -3.00
N ASP A 88 8.69 -14.53 -3.03
CA ASP A 88 7.77 -14.41 -4.16
C ASP A 88 8.52 -13.99 -5.43
N LEU A 89 9.28 -12.89 -5.36
CA LEU A 89 10.10 -12.41 -6.49
C LEU A 89 11.10 -13.46 -6.98
N ALA A 90 11.71 -14.25 -6.10
CA ALA A 90 12.64 -15.31 -6.48
C ALA A 90 11.95 -16.52 -7.14
N ARG A 91 10.68 -16.79 -6.82
CA ARG A 91 9.89 -17.88 -7.42
C ARG A 91 9.26 -17.48 -8.76
N ARG A 92 9.03 -16.19 -8.98
CA ARG A 92 8.50 -15.67 -10.24
C ARG A 92 9.50 -15.94 -11.37
N GLY A 93 9.22 -16.97 -12.15
CA GLY A 93 9.91 -17.26 -13.40
C GLY A 93 9.25 -16.58 -14.61
N GLY A 94 9.77 -16.86 -15.80
CA GLY A 94 9.03 -16.65 -17.05
C GLY A 94 9.04 -15.22 -17.60
N GLY A 95 10.07 -14.89 -18.38
CA GLY A 95 10.03 -13.93 -19.48
C GLY A 95 9.77 -12.45 -19.19
N LYS A 96 9.37 -12.08 -17.97
CA LYS A 96 9.16 -10.70 -17.53
C LYS A 96 10.05 -10.35 -16.36
N THR A 97 10.50 -9.10 -16.33
CA THR A 97 11.26 -8.55 -15.21
C THR A 97 10.29 -8.06 -14.14
N HIS A 98 10.39 -8.62 -12.94
CA HIS A 98 9.53 -8.30 -11.80
C HIS A 98 10.25 -7.35 -10.86
N VAL A 99 9.60 -6.25 -10.50
CA VAL A 99 10.18 -5.19 -9.65
C VAL A 99 9.25 -4.87 -8.50
N ALA A 100 9.82 -4.51 -7.35
CA ALA A 100 9.08 -4.05 -6.19
C ALA A 100 9.90 -3.03 -5.41
N LEU A 101 9.21 -2.14 -4.70
CA LEU A 101 9.82 -1.40 -3.59
C LEU A 101 9.62 -2.23 -2.33
N LEU A 102 10.66 -2.38 -1.51
CA LEU A 102 10.53 -3.19 -0.31
C LEU A 102 9.72 -2.44 0.75
N PRO A 103 8.73 -3.09 1.40
CA PRO A 103 7.94 -2.51 2.49
C PRO A 103 8.75 -2.55 3.79
N GLU A 104 9.90 -1.86 3.79
CA GLU A 104 10.80 -1.81 4.93
C GLU A 104 10.16 -1.07 6.11
N LEU A 105 10.64 -1.39 7.32
CA LEU A 105 10.16 -0.75 8.55
C LEU A 105 10.22 0.78 8.44
N ASP A 106 11.33 1.33 7.93
CA ASP A 106 11.52 2.78 7.81
C ASP A 106 10.50 3.42 6.85
N ALA A 107 10.14 2.73 5.77
CA ALA A 107 9.14 3.21 4.82
C ALA A 107 7.76 3.31 5.49
N LEU A 108 7.35 2.27 6.23
CA LEU A 108 6.08 2.30 6.95
C LEU A 108 6.10 3.31 8.12
N LEU A 109 7.19 3.38 8.89
CA LEU A 109 7.34 4.35 9.98
C LEU A 109 7.27 5.78 9.48
N TRP A 110 7.81 6.10 8.31
CA TRP A 110 7.68 7.43 7.71
C TRP A 110 6.22 7.85 7.55
N HIS A 111 5.37 6.97 7.04
CA HIS A 111 3.93 7.24 6.90
C HIS A 111 3.24 7.44 8.25
N LEU A 112 3.51 6.56 9.21
CA LEU A 112 2.88 6.59 10.54
C LEU A 112 3.32 7.82 11.37
N MET A 113 4.60 8.17 11.30
CA MET A 113 5.14 9.35 12.00
C MET A 113 4.64 10.65 11.35
N ARG A 114 4.53 10.69 10.02
CA ARG A 114 3.90 11.81 9.30
C ARG A 114 2.44 11.97 9.74
N GLU A 115 1.69 10.87 9.82
CA GLU A 115 0.33 10.85 10.35
C GLU A 115 0.28 11.37 11.79
N ASP A 116 1.22 10.98 12.66
CA ASP A 116 1.26 11.44 14.05
C ASP A 116 1.39 12.94 14.17
N TYR A 117 2.32 13.50 13.41
CA TYR A 117 2.48 14.95 13.37
C TYR A 117 1.19 15.66 12.93
N MET A 118 0.54 15.14 11.88
CA MET A 118 -0.70 15.70 11.35
C MET A 118 -1.86 15.58 12.34
N THR A 119 -2.14 14.37 12.83
CA THR A 119 -3.25 14.07 13.73
C THR A 119 -3.08 14.73 15.10
N LYS A 120 -1.85 14.82 15.62
CA LYS A 120 -1.57 15.58 16.84
C LYS A 120 -1.93 17.06 16.68
N SER A 121 -1.61 17.64 15.53
CA SER A 121 -1.91 19.04 15.22
C SER A 121 -3.40 19.28 14.98
N ILE A 122 -4.09 18.32 14.35
CA ILE A 122 -5.49 18.43 13.95
C ILE A 122 -6.47 18.09 15.09
N PHE A 123 -6.15 17.05 15.88
CA PHE A 123 -7.06 16.46 16.88
C PHE A 123 -6.50 16.48 18.30
N GLY A 124 -5.26 16.94 18.52
CA GLY A 124 -4.62 16.94 19.84
C GLY A 124 -4.14 15.56 20.33
N ARG A 125 -4.36 14.51 19.54
CA ARG A 125 -4.01 13.11 19.85
C ARG A 125 -3.54 12.36 18.59
N THR A 126 -2.89 11.22 18.80
CA THR A 126 -2.41 10.35 17.73
C THR A 126 -3.16 9.02 17.72
N PRO A 127 -3.33 8.36 16.55
CA PRO A 127 -3.90 7.03 16.48
C PRO A 127 -3.04 6.00 17.23
N THR A 128 -3.68 5.06 17.91
CA THR A 128 -2.99 3.90 18.51
C THR A 128 -3.13 2.67 17.65
N VAL A 129 -4.25 2.55 16.92
CA VAL A 129 -4.51 1.51 15.94
C VAL A 129 -3.92 1.92 14.59
N ARG A 130 -2.87 1.22 14.16
CA ARG A 130 -2.14 1.43 12.89
C ARG A 130 -2.45 0.37 11.85
N GLY A 131 -3.24 -0.62 12.23
CA GLY A 131 -3.51 -1.78 11.43
C GLY A 131 -4.33 -2.80 12.19
N ALA A 132 -4.50 -3.97 11.60
CA ALA A 132 -4.99 -5.15 12.28
C ALA A 132 -4.38 -6.43 11.70
N VAL A 133 -4.37 -7.49 12.52
CA VAL A 133 -3.87 -8.82 12.17
C VAL A 133 -4.79 -9.91 12.69
N ALA A 134 -5.00 -10.96 11.89
CA ALA A 134 -5.72 -12.16 12.25
C ALA A 134 -4.92 -13.41 11.88
N GLY A 135 -5.11 -14.50 12.62
CA GLY A 135 -4.42 -15.77 12.43
C GLY A 135 -3.12 -15.90 13.23
N GLU A 136 -2.49 -17.07 13.11
CA GLU A 136 -1.23 -17.41 13.78
C GLU A 136 -0.03 -17.15 12.88
N PRO A 137 1.16 -16.82 13.43
CA PRO A 137 2.38 -16.59 12.65
C PRO A 137 2.65 -17.69 11.60
N GLY A 138 2.90 -17.28 10.36
CA GLY A 138 3.02 -18.15 9.19
C GLY A 138 1.72 -18.34 8.41
N LYS A 139 0.57 -17.97 8.98
CA LYS A 139 -0.78 -18.06 8.39
C LYS A 139 -1.61 -16.81 8.66
N ARG A 140 -0.95 -15.67 8.88
CA ARG A 140 -1.64 -14.42 9.19
C ARG A 140 -2.17 -13.75 7.93
N VAL A 141 -3.28 -13.04 8.09
CA VAL A 141 -3.63 -11.90 7.24
C VAL A 141 -3.52 -10.64 8.08
N TRP A 142 -2.90 -9.60 7.53
CA TRP A 142 -2.79 -8.32 8.23
C TRP A 142 -2.74 -7.15 7.27
N ALA A 143 -3.08 -5.98 7.79
CA ALA A 143 -2.99 -4.72 7.06
C ALA A 143 -2.47 -3.60 7.96
N VAL A 144 -1.72 -2.67 7.37
CA VAL A 144 -1.26 -1.42 7.99
C VAL A 144 -1.86 -0.25 7.23
N TRP A 145 -2.21 0.84 7.91
CA TRP A 145 -2.83 2.01 7.30
C TRP A 145 -2.38 3.33 7.93
N MET A 146 -2.67 4.42 7.20
CA MET A 146 -2.56 5.80 7.67
C MET A 146 -3.80 6.61 7.25
N ARG A 147 -4.07 7.75 7.91
CA ARG A 147 -5.11 8.71 7.52
C ARG A 147 -4.47 9.94 6.88
N GLY A 148 -4.98 10.34 5.72
CA GLY A 148 -4.64 11.58 5.02
C GLY A 148 -5.78 12.59 5.08
N TYR A 149 -5.45 13.88 5.24
CA TYR A 149 -6.43 14.97 5.39
C TYR A 149 -6.28 16.05 4.30
N TYR A 150 -6.33 15.64 3.03
CA TYR A 150 -6.15 16.56 1.89
C TYR A 150 -7.38 17.46 1.65
N GLY A 151 -8.55 17.04 2.12
CA GLY A 151 -9.82 17.78 2.02
C GLY A 151 -10.00 18.91 3.04
N GLY A 152 -9.12 18.98 4.03
CA GLY A 152 -9.28 19.83 5.21
C GLY A 152 -10.31 19.28 6.20
N LEU A 153 -10.58 20.04 7.26
CA LEU A 153 -11.42 19.57 8.39
C LEU A 153 -12.89 20.01 8.30
N LYS A 154 -13.20 20.98 7.43
CA LYS A 154 -14.57 21.50 7.27
C LYS A 154 -15.49 20.52 6.53
N LYS A 155 -14.90 19.65 5.71
CA LYS A 155 -15.60 18.59 4.97
C LYS A 155 -14.75 17.31 5.05
N LYS A 156 -15.40 16.15 5.14
CA LYS A 156 -14.69 14.86 5.06
C LYS A 156 -14.14 14.58 3.66
N GLN A 157 -14.69 15.25 2.64
CA GLN A 157 -14.37 14.98 1.24
C GLN A 157 -12.88 15.15 0.94
N GLY A 158 -12.21 14.07 0.51
CA GLY A 158 -10.77 14.05 0.24
C GLY A 158 -9.90 13.69 1.45
N ASN A 159 -10.50 13.38 2.60
CA ASN A 159 -9.80 12.75 3.72
C ASN A 159 -9.99 11.23 3.61
N THR A 160 -8.90 10.47 3.64
CA THR A 160 -8.94 9.04 3.34
C THR A 160 -8.10 8.27 4.34
N LEU A 161 -8.59 7.12 4.80
CA LEU A 161 -7.76 6.12 5.44
C LEU A 161 -7.17 5.25 4.34
N HIS A 162 -5.87 5.39 4.09
CA HIS A 162 -5.19 4.58 3.10
C HIS A 162 -4.62 3.33 3.76
N ILE A 163 -5.01 2.17 3.26
CA ILE A 163 -4.32 0.92 3.55
C ILE A 163 -2.97 0.99 2.82
N LEU A 164 -1.90 1.03 3.62
CA LEU A 164 -0.52 1.10 3.16
C LEU A 164 -0.09 -0.23 2.55
N ARG A 165 -0.39 -1.32 3.25
CA ARG A 165 0.02 -2.68 2.88
C ARG A 165 -1.01 -3.70 3.37
N VAL A 166 -1.32 -4.71 2.56
CA VAL A 166 -2.03 -5.93 3.00
C VAL A 166 -1.17 -7.15 2.71
N VAL A 167 -1.02 -8.04 3.69
CA VAL A 167 -0.21 -9.25 3.57
C VAL A 167 -1.04 -10.47 3.93
N VAL A 168 -0.93 -11.50 3.10
CA VAL A 168 -1.36 -12.87 3.38
C VAL A 168 -0.08 -13.70 3.45
N GLU A 169 0.25 -14.23 4.63
CA GLU A 169 1.55 -14.88 4.85
C GLU A 169 1.70 -16.20 4.12
N ASP A 170 0.60 -16.93 3.95
CA ASP A 170 0.52 -18.14 3.16
C ASP A 170 -0.46 -17.93 1.99
N PRO A 171 0.02 -17.61 0.77
CA PRO A 171 -0.84 -17.36 -0.37
C PRO A 171 -1.64 -18.61 -0.81
N GLU A 172 -1.19 -19.81 -0.44
CA GLU A 172 -1.84 -21.08 -0.75
C GLU A 172 -2.96 -21.41 0.25
N GLN A 173 -3.05 -20.69 1.36
CA GLN A 173 -4.10 -20.91 2.35
C GLN A 173 -5.49 -20.66 1.72
N PRO A 174 -6.48 -21.54 1.92
CA PRO A 174 -7.82 -21.34 1.36
C PRO A 174 -8.45 -20.02 1.79
N ASP A 175 -9.20 -19.37 0.89
CA ASP A 175 -9.86 -18.09 1.22
C ASP A 175 -10.84 -18.25 2.39
N GLU A 176 -11.48 -19.41 2.51
CA GLU A 176 -12.44 -19.74 3.55
C GLU A 176 -11.81 -19.69 4.95
N GLU A 177 -10.51 -19.91 5.07
CA GLU A 177 -9.77 -19.77 6.33
C GLU A 177 -9.34 -18.32 6.61
N LEU A 178 -9.28 -17.48 5.58
CA LEU A 178 -8.80 -16.10 5.65
C LEU A 178 -9.94 -15.07 5.74
N VAL A 179 -11.12 -15.42 5.22
CA VAL A 179 -12.22 -14.48 4.98
C VAL A 179 -12.70 -13.80 6.26
N ASP A 180 -12.82 -14.53 7.37
CA ASP A 180 -13.26 -13.96 8.64
C ASP A 180 -12.21 -13.01 9.23
N GLY A 181 -10.93 -13.37 9.09
CA GLY A 181 -9.80 -12.53 9.48
C GLY A 181 -9.75 -11.23 8.67
N PHE A 182 -9.85 -11.35 7.34
CA PHE A 182 -9.89 -10.21 6.44
C PHE A 182 -11.11 -9.31 6.68
N ARG A 183 -12.30 -9.89 6.85
CA ARG A 183 -13.53 -9.16 7.21
C ARG A 183 -13.31 -8.34 8.48
N SER A 184 -12.76 -8.97 9.51
CA SER A 184 -12.49 -8.31 10.80
C SER A 184 -11.48 -7.17 10.67
N ILE A 185 -10.45 -7.32 9.83
CA ILE A 185 -9.48 -6.24 9.52
C ILE A 185 -10.16 -5.06 8.83
N VAL A 186 -10.99 -5.31 7.82
CA VAL A 186 -11.71 -4.25 7.10
C VAL A 186 -12.67 -3.52 8.03
N GLN A 187 -13.40 -4.25 8.89
CA GLN A 187 -14.29 -3.64 9.89
C GLN A 187 -13.53 -2.71 10.86
N ILE A 188 -12.35 -3.14 11.36
CA ILE A 188 -11.50 -2.27 12.19
C ILE A 188 -11.09 -1.02 11.41
N ALA A 189 -10.69 -1.16 10.15
CA ALA A 189 -10.37 -0.02 9.30
C ALA A 189 -11.57 0.92 9.07
N GLN A 190 -12.79 0.39 8.90
CA GLN A 190 -14.02 1.19 8.74
C GLN A 190 -14.36 1.97 10.01
N HIS A 191 -14.17 1.37 11.19
CA HIS A 191 -14.35 2.05 12.47
C HIS A 191 -13.29 3.12 12.70
N GLU A 192 -12.02 2.82 12.42
CA GLU A 192 -10.94 3.81 12.50
C GLU A 192 -11.17 4.96 11.51
N ALA A 193 -11.65 4.69 10.30
CA ALA A 193 -12.01 5.73 9.34
C ALA A 193 -13.12 6.66 9.90
N ALA A 194 -14.11 6.08 10.58
CA ALA A 194 -15.20 6.83 11.19
C ALA A 194 -14.71 7.69 12.36
N GLU A 195 -13.97 7.08 13.30
CA GLU A 195 -13.38 7.74 14.46
C GLU A 195 -12.48 8.92 14.05
N TRP A 196 -11.68 8.72 13.01
CA TRP A 196 -10.70 9.69 12.52
C TRP A 196 -11.24 10.60 11.41
N LYS A 197 -12.56 10.61 11.19
CA LYS A 197 -13.28 11.53 10.29
C LYS A 197 -12.78 11.49 8.84
N THR A 198 -12.39 10.32 8.35
CA THR A 198 -12.12 10.12 6.91
C THR A 198 -13.43 9.82 6.17
N GLN A 199 -13.44 10.06 4.86
CA GLN A 199 -14.57 9.80 3.97
C GLN A 199 -14.67 8.32 3.59
N ASP A 200 -13.53 7.67 3.41
CA ASP A 200 -13.40 6.30 2.93
C ASP A 200 -12.15 5.62 3.49
N VAL A 201 -12.11 4.31 3.27
CA VAL A 201 -10.93 3.44 3.39
C VAL A 201 -10.53 3.03 1.97
N GLN A 202 -9.28 3.21 1.56
CA GLN A 202 -8.81 2.83 0.22
C GLN A 202 -7.69 1.79 0.26
N MET A 203 -7.86 0.70 -0.50
CA MET A 203 -6.86 -0.34 -0.74
C MET A 203 -6.41 -0.30 -2.19
N TRP A 204 -5.14 0.02 -2.44
CA TRP A 204 -4.60 0.18 -3.79
C TRP A 204 -4.26 -1.16 -4.43
N ASN A 205 -4.52 -1.28 -5.74
CA ASN A 205 -4.07 -2.38 -6.61
C ASN A 205 -4.15 -3.79 -5.97
N PRO A 206 -5.33 -4.22 -5.44
CA PRO A 206 -5.45 -5.50 -4.75
C PRO A 206 -5.11 -6.67 -5.67
N THR A 207 -4.35 -7.64 -5.14
CA THR A 207 -4.03 -8.88 -5.86
C THR A 207 -5.28 -9.72 -6.13
N PRO A 208 -5.25 -10.70 -7.06
CA PRO A 208 -6.37 -11.62 -7.26
C PRO A 208 -6.85 -12.30 -5.98
N LYS A 209 -5.90 -12.68 -5.10
CA LYS A 209 -6.18 -13.23 -3.77
C LYS A 209 -7.01 -12.26 -2.92
N LEU A 210 -6.58 -10.99 -2.84
CA LEU A 210 -7.30 -9.97 -2.07
C LEU A 210 -8.66 -9.64 -2.67
N LYS A 211 -8.80 -9.63 -4.01
CA LYS A 211 -10.10 -9.46 -4.67
C LYS A 211 -11.07 -10.58 -4.29
N GLY A 212 -10.61 -11.84 -4.29
CA GLY A 212 -11.40 -12.98 -3.83
C GLY A 212 -11.83 -12.87 -2.36
N LEU A 213 -10.94 -12.40 -1.47
CA LEU A 213 -11.30 -12.14 -0.07
C LEU A 213 -12.34 -11.03 0.08
N VAL A 214 -12.23 -9.95 -0.70
CA VAL A 214 -13.22 -8.85 -0.70
C VAL A 214 -14.59 -9.36 -1.15
N GLU A 215 -14.65 -10.13 -2.23
CA GLU A 215 -15.91 -10.72 -2.73
C GLU A 215 -16.56 -11.64 -1.68
N LYS A 216 -15.75 -12.45 -0.97
CA LYS A 216 -16.25 -13.42 0.03
C LYS A 216 -16.55 -12.79 1.39
N CYS A 217 -15.92 -11.67 1.74
CA CYS A 217 -16.10 -11.07 3.06
C CYS A 217 -17.47 -10.41 3.24
N GLY A 218 -18.21 -10.13 2.16
CA GLY A 218 -19.56 -9.58 2.23
C GLY A 218 -19.63 -8.10 2.63
N ILE A 219 -18.49 -7.40 2.67
CA ILE A 219 -18.44 -5.96 2.90
C ILE A 219 -18.56 -5.25 1.55
N GLU A 220 -19.51 -4.32 1.46
CA GLU A 220 -19.69 -3.49 0.27
C GLU A 220 -18.42 -2.68 -0.03
N SER A 221 -17.97 -2.75 -1.28
CA SER A 221 -16.80 -2.00 -1.76
C SER A 221 -17.02 -1.47 -3.16
N GLU A 222 -16.43 -0.32 -3.45
CA GLU A 222 -16.46 0.33 -4.75
C GLU A 222 -15.10 0.18 -5.43
N PHE A 223 -15.06 -0.36 -6.66
CA PHE A 223 -13.84 -0.38 -7.46
C PHE A 223 -13.68 0.91 -8.25
N VAL A 224 -12.55 1.58 -8.07
CA VAL A 224 -12.25 2.86 -8.70
C VAL A 224 -10.96 2.76 -9.50
N ASN A 225 -11.03 3.09 -10.79
CA ASN A 225 -9.85 3.25 -11.65
C ASN A 225 -9.44 4.73 -11.66
N ARG A 226 -8.24 5.05 -11.17
CA ARG A 226 -7.74 6.42 -11.11
C ARG A 226 -7.10 6.80 -12.45
N ASP A 227 -7.46 7.98 -12.95
CA ASP A 227 -6.98 8.53 -14.22
C ASP A 227 -6.28 9.89 -14.08
N LYS A 228 -6.51 10.59 -12.96
CA LYS A 228 -6.01 11.96 -12.71
C LYS A 228 -4.99 12.03 -11.58
N ASP A 229 -5.32 11.46 -10.43
CA ASP A 229 -4.59 11.71 -9.18
C ASP A 229 -3.79 10.50 -8.69
N SER A 230 -2.56 10.78 -8.23
CA SER A 230 -1.60 9.84 -7.67
C SER A 230 -1.32 8.61 -8.54
N ILE A 231 -1.23 8.80 -9.86
CA ILE A 231 -0.95 7.73 -10.82
C ILE A 231 0.46 7.20 -10.61
N ALA A 232 0.58 5.92 -10.23
CA ALA A 232 1.87 5.26 -10.08
C ALA A 232 2.59 5.23 -11.42
N SER A 233 3.76 5.87 -11.49
CA SER A 233 4.54 5.99 -12.71
C SER A 233 5.98 5.54 -12.44
N LEU A 234 6.52 4.65 -13.28
CA LEU A 234 7.84 4.06 -13.11
C LEU A 234 8.70 4.31 -14.34
N ARG A 235 9.96 4.71 -14.09
CA ARG A 235 11.00 4.83 -15.11
C ARG A 235 12.03 3.74 -14.88
N TRP A 236 12.11 2.82 -15.84
CA TRP A 236 13.07 1.73 -15.86
C TRP A 236 14.42 2.20 -16.41
N TYR A 237 15.51 1.70 -15.82
CA TYR A 237 16.88 1.99 -16.30
C TYR A 237 17.59 0.75 -16.85
N GLY A 238 16.96 -0.43 -16.84
CA GLY A 238 17.46 -1.62 -17.51
C GLY A 238 17.20 -1.61 -19.02
N GLU A 239 17.52 -2.72 -19.67
CA GLU A 239 17.48 -2.85 -21.13
C GLU A 239 16.10 -3.23 -21.66
N GLU A 240 15.29 -3.89 -20.84
CA GLU A 240 13.96 -4.36 -21.18
C GLU A 240 12.96 -3.21 -21.36
N PRO A 241 11.93 -3.33 -22.22
CA PRO A 241 10.88 -2.34 -22.31
C PRO A 241 10.10 -2.21 -20.99
N THR A 242 9.83 -0.98 -20.52
CA THR A 242 9.05 -0.75 -19.30
C THR A 242 7.67 -1.43 -19.31
N ALA A 243 7.08 -1.62 -20.50
CA ALA A 243 5.78 -2.28 -20.67
C ALA A 243 5.82 -3.80 -20.38
N GLU A 244 7.00 -4.40 -20.35
CA GLU A 244 7.20 -5.82 -20.03
C GLU A 244 7.49 -6.06 -18.54
N LEU A 245 7.57 -4.98 -17.75
CA LEU A 245 7.77 -5.08 -16.31
C LEU A 245 6.48 -5.42 -15.58
N ASP A 246 6.61 -6.23 -14.54
CA ASP A 246 5.57 -6.42 -13.54
C ASP A 246 5.96 -5.71 -12.24
N TRP A 247 5.23 -4.65 -11.86
CA TRP A 247 5.44 -3.95 -10.60
C TRP A 247 4.62 -4.63 -9.50
N VAL A 248 5.29 -5.52 -8.77
CA VAL A 248 4.75 -6.26 -7.64
C VAL A 248 4.64 -5.35 -6.42
N ALA A 249 3.56 -5.53 -5.64
CA ALA A 249 3.29 -4.75 -4.43
C ALA A 249 3.24 -3.22 -4.67
N ASN A 250 2.71 -2.78 -5.82
CA ASN A 250 2.42 -1.37 -6.08
C ASN A 250 1.23 -0.87 -5.24
N GLU A 251 1.44 -0.76 -3.93
CA GLU A 251 0.45 -0.34 -2.93
C GLU A 251 0.81 1.04 -2.36
N LYS A 252 0.00 1.57 -1.44
CA LYS A 252 0.17 2.94 -0.97
C LYS A 252 1.45 3.16 -0.16
N TYR A 253 2.04 2.13 0.47
CA TYR A 253 3.30 2.28 1.21
C TYR A 253 4.44 2.84 0.34
N ALA A 254 4.43 2.55 -0.96
CA ALA A 254 5.42 3.04 -1.91
C ALA A 254 5.30 4.54 -2.23
N TRP A 255 4.20 5.19 -1.81
CA TRP A 255 3.96 6.62 -1.94
C TRP A 255 4.76 7.40 -0.88
N CYS A 256 6.07 7.57 -1.06
CA CYS A 256 6.96 8.29 -0.16
C CYS A 256 7.61 9.52 -0.83
#